data_AF-A0A9N9T9V4-F1
#
_entry.id   AF-A0A9N9T9V4-F1
#
_cell.length_a   1.000
_cell.length_b   1.000
_cell.length_c   1.000
_cell.angle_alpha   90.00
_cell.angle_beta   90.00
_cell.angle_gamma   90.00
#
_symmetry.space_group_name_H-M   'P 1'
#
loop_
_entity.id
_entity.type
_entity.pdbx_description
1 polymer ?
#
loop_
_entity_poly.entity_id
_entity_poly.type
_entity_poly.pdbx_seq_one_letter_code
_entity_poly.pdbx_strand_id
1 'polypeptide(L)'
;MQDFLKQERTDKIYRIKCDFETKYWQVYDKYRPNYKSPPLSSKVFSRHEAGAYDADPELLDGLKLSKAPPKVKQEWPESENQWYGWFTDPLTDRERNDKFMYFPRTSTEISRIGVRIFADIKRLKKWN
;
A
#
# COMPACT_ATOMS: atom_id res chain seq x y z
N MET A 1 -3.97 60.94 -8.57
CA MET A 1 -5.41 60.75 -8.26
C MET A 1 -5.77 59.26 -8.18
N GLN A 2 -5.37 58.43 -9.16
CA GLN A 2 -5.57 56.97 -9.13
C GLN A 2 -4.91 56.27 -7.94
N ASP A 3 -3.70 56.69 -7.55
CA ASP A 3 -2.97 56.04 -6.45
C ASP A 3 -3.58 56.34 -5.07
N PHE A 4 -4.15 57.52 -4.92
CA PHE A 4 -4.89 57.91 -3.71
C PHE A 4 -6.14 57.03 -3.52
N LEU A 5 -6.89 56.79 -4.60
CA LEU A 5 -8.06 55.90 -4.57
C LEU A 5 -7.70 54.44 -4.30
N LYS A 6 -6.52 53.98 -4.73
CA LYS A 6 -6.00 52.65 -4.40
C LYS A 6 -5.65 52.56 -2.91
N GLN A 7 -5.00 53.58 -2.36
CA GLN A 7 -4.64 53.68 -0.94
C GLN A 7 -5.88 53.62 -0.04
N GLU A 8 -6.94 54.38 -0.37
CA GLU A 8 -8.18 54.36 0.42
C GLU A 8 -8.89 53.00 0.39
N ARG A 9 -8.80 52.29 -0.74
CA ARG A 9 -9.37 50.93 -0.87
C ARG A 9 -8.60 49.93 -0.02
N THR A 10 -7.27 49.99 -0.04
CA THR A 10 -6.44 49.09 0.78
C THR A 10 -6.67 49.34 2.26
N ASP A 11 -6.76 50.60 2.69
CA ASP A 11 -6.98 50.95 4.10
C ASP A 11 -8.33 50.46 4.61
N LYS A 12 -9.39 50.52 3.77
CA LYS A 12 -10.70 49.95 4.11
C LYS A 12 -10.65 48.43 4.27
N ILE A 13 -9.95 47.74 3.38
CA ILE A 13 -9.77 46.28 3.47
C ILE A 13 -9.02 45.90 4.75
N TYR A 14 -7.95 46.63 5.09
CA TYR A 14 -7.20 46.37 6.30
C TYR A 14 -8.04 46.60 7.56
N ARG A 15 -8.85 47.66 7.61
CA ARG A 15 -9.77 47.89 8.74
C ARG A 15 -10.77 46.75 8.91
N ILE A 16 -11.43 46.33 7.83
CA ILE A 16 -12.39 45.22 7.87
C ILE A 16 -11.71 43.93 8.37
N LYS A 17 -10.48 43.67 7.92
CA LYS A 17 -9.70 42.52 8.36
C LYS A 17 -9.35 42.61 9.85
N CYS A 18 -8.86 43.75 10.33
CA CYS A 18 -8.54 43.96 11.74
C CYS A 18 -9.77 43.83 12.64
N ASP A 19 -10.93 44.35 12.22
CA ASP A 19 -12.19 44.23 12.97
C ASP A 19 -12.66 42.77 13.05
N PHE A 20 -12.49 42.02 11.95
CA PHE A 20 -12.79 40.59 11.91
C PHE A 20 -11.85 39.80 12.82
N GLU A 21 -10.54 40.06 12.74
CA GLU A 21 -9.56 39.43 13.62
C GLU A 21 -9.84 39.76 15.08
N THR A 22 -10.11 41.01 15.44
CA THR A 22 -10.41 41.39 16.83
C THR A 22 -11.67 40.70 17.36
N LYS A 23 -12.68 40.50 16.51
CA LYS A 23 -13.96 39.90 16.91
C LYS A 23 -13.90 38.38 17.04
N TYR A 24 -13.14 37.70 16.17
CA TYR A 24 -13.16 36.24 16.05
C TYR A 24 -11.86 35.57 16.46
N TRP A 25 -10.74 36.29 16.51
CA TRP A 25 -9.45 35.78 16.97
C TRP A 25 -9.39 35.79 18.50
N GLN A 26 -9.89 34.70 19.09
CA GLN A 26 -9.69 34.44 20.50
C GLN A 26 -8.43 33.58 20.67
N VAL A 27 -7.47 34.09 21.44
CA VAL A 27 -6.31 33.30 21.87
C VAL A 27 -6.78 32.37 22.98
N TYR A 28 -6.89 31.08 22.69
CA TYR A 28 -7.23 30.07 23.68
C TYR A 28 -5.96 29.57 24.36
N ASP A 29 -5.68 30.05 25.58
CA ASP A 29 -4.53 29.59 26.37
C ASP A 29 -4.65 28.12 26.82
N LYS A 30 -5.87 27.58 26.82
CA LYS A 30 -6.16 26.21 27.27
C LYS A 30 -6.86 25.45 26.15
N TYR A 31 -6.18 24.42 25.65
CA TYR A 31 -6.76 23.49 24.68
C TYR A 31 -7.97 22.78 25.30
N ARG A 32 -9.15 22.97 24.70
CA ARG A 32 -10.36 22.20 25.01
C ARG A 32 -10.67 21.29 23.83
N PRO A 33 -10.44 19.97 23.94
CA PRO A 33 -10.77 19.05 22.87
C PRO A 33 -12.28 19.08 22.60
N ASN A 34 -12.66 19.33 21.35
CA ASN A 34 -14.05 19.21 20.92
C ASN A 34 -14.33 17.75 20.54
N TYR A 35 -14.79 16.95 21.51
CA TYR A 35 -15.11 15.53 21.26
C TYR A 35 -16.29 15.31 20.31
N LYS A 36 -17.03 16.37 19.94
CA LYS A 36 -18.16 16.30 19.01
C LYS A 36 -17.77 16.68 17.57
N SER A 37 -16.60 17.26 17.34
CA SER A 37 -16.16 17.59 15.98
C SER A 37 -15.64 16.34 15.28
N PRO A 38 -16.06 16.05 14.04
CA PRO A 38 -15.42 15.02 13.25
C PRO A 38 -13.94 15.39 13.06
N PRO A 39 -13.01 14.42 13.15
CA PRO A 39 -11.60 14.69 12.92
C PRO A 39 -11.41 15.20 11.49
N LEU A 40 -10.70 16.33 11.33
CA LEU A 40 -10.44 16.93 10.01
C LEU A 40 -9.69 15.97 9.07
N SER A 41 -8.82 15.13 9.64
CA SER A 41 -8.21 14.00 8.95
C SER A 41 -7.99 12.84 9.92
N SER A 42 -8.40 11.64 9.54
CA SER A 42 -7.99 10.41 10.21
C SER A 42 -6.49 10.17 10.04
N LYS A 43 -5.92 9.28 10.84
CA LYS A 43 -4.55 8.85 10.59
C LYS A 43 -4.56 7.96 9.35
N VAL A 44 -3.83 8.38 8.31
CA VAL A 44 -3.80 7.80 6.93
C VAL A 44 -3.67 6.27 6.84
N PHE A 45 -3.18 5.59 7.89
CA PHE A 45 -3.05 4.13 7.95
C PHE A 45 -3.62 3.48 9.23
N SER A 46 -4.46 4.19 10.00
CA SER A 46 -5.07 3.60 11.19
C SER A 46 -6.06 2.52 10.78
N ARG A 47 -5.75 1.26 11.12
CA ARG A 47 -6.66 0.13 10.88
C ARG A 47 -8.02 0.31 11.56
N HIS A 48 -8.05 1.06 12.67
CA HIS A 48 -9.27 1.33 13.44
C HIS A 48 -10.19 2.37 12.78
N GLU A 49 -9.66 3.17 11.84
CA GLU A 49 -10.41 4.20 11.12
C GLU A 49 -10.70 3.79 9.66
N ALA A 50 -10.19 2.64 9.22
CA ALA A 50 -10.27 2.14 7.85
C ALA A 50 -11.69 1.77 7.39
N GLY A 51 -12.65 1.62 8.32
CA GLY A 51 -14.04 1.29 8.00
C GLY A 51 -15.04 2.43 8.22
N ALA A 52 -14.56 3.63 8.61
CA ALA A 52 -15.44 4.73 9.01
C ALA A 52 -15.90 5.61 7.83
N TYR A 53 -15.34 5.41 6.63
CA TYR A 53 -15.61 6.26 5.47
C TYR A 53 -16.10 5.39 4.32
N ASP A 54 -17.26 5.75 3.77
CA ASP A 54 -17.74 5.22 2.49
C ASP A 54 -16.79 5.71 1.40
N ALA A 55 -15.81 4.87 1.05
CA ALA A 55 -14.96 5.10 -0.09
C ALA A 55 -15.78 4.97 -1.38
N ASP A 56 -15.48 5.80 -2.37
CA ASP A 56 -16.05 5.64 -3.71
C ASP A 56 -15.78 4.22 -4.23
N PRO A 57 -16.82 3.43 -4.52
CA PRO A 57 -16.66 2.03 -4.91
C PRO A 57 -15.83 1.89 -6.20
N GLU A 58 -15.91 2.85 -7.12
CA GLU A 58 -15.19 2.80 -8.39
C GLU A 58 -13.66 2.91 -8.17
N LEU A 59 -13.25 3.84 -7.32
CA LEU A 59 -11.83 4.00 -6.92
C LEU A 59 -11.33 2.79 -6.13
N LEU A 60 -12.16 2.25 -5.23
CA LEU A 60 -11.83 1.08 -4.44
C LEU A 60 -11.59 -0.15 -5.34
N ASP A 61 -12.45 -0.34 -6.34
CA ASP A 61 -12.33 -1.47 -7.27
C ASP A 61 -11.15 -1.29 -8.22
N GLY A 62 -10.87 -0.08 -8.69
CA GLY A 62 -9.63 0.23 -9.41
C GLY A 62 -8.37 -0.08 -8.60
N LEU A 63 -8.35 0.26 -7.32
CA LEU A 63 -7.24 -0.06 -6.41
C LEU A 63 -7.09 -1.57 -6.20
N LYS A 64 -8.19 -2.31 -6.01
CA LYS A 64 -8.16 -3.77 -5.91
C LYS A 64 -7.61 -4.39 -7.19
N LEU A 65 -8.10 -3.94 -8.36
CA LEU A 65 -7.64 -4.41 -9.65
C LEU A 65 -6.14 -4.12 -9.85
N SER A 66 -5.63 -2.97 -9.39
CA SER A 66 -4.20 -2.64 -9.44
C SER A 66 -3.32 -3.61 -8.63
N LYS A 67 -3.85 -4.19 -7.54
CA LYS A 67 -3.15 -5.15 -6.70
C LYS A 67 -3.32 -6.61 -7.14
N ALA A 68 -4.27 -6.87 -8.05
CA ALA A 68 -4.54 -8.21 -8.55
C ALA A 68 -3.32 -8.77 -9.33
N PRO A 69 -3.20 -10.10 -9.46
CA PRO A 69 -2.17 -10.70 -10.30
C PRO A 69 -2.45 -10.43 -11.79
N PRO A 70 -1.43 -10.46 -12.67
CA PRO A 70 -1.58 -10.14 -14.11
C PRO A 70 -2.69 -10.90 -14.83
N LYS A 71 -2.86 -12.20 -14.54
CA LYS A 71 -3.91 -13.05 -15.15
C LYS A 71 -5.35 -12.56 -14.91
N VAL A 72 -5.57 -11.78 -13.86
CA VAL A 72 -6.89 -11.21 -13.53
C VAL A 72 -7.09 -9.89 -14.27
N LYS A 73 -6.00 -9.16 -14.56
CA LYS A 73 -6.06 -7.85 -15.22
C LYS A 73 -6.11 -7.95 -16.74
N GLN A 74 -5.52 -8.98 -17.31
CA GLN A 74 -5.27 -9.12 -18.74
C GLN A 74 -5.63 -10.55 -19.17
N GLU A 75 -6.19 -10.69 -20.37
CA GLU A 75 -6.51 -11.99 -20.97
C GLU A 75 -5.24 -12.71 -21.45
N TRP A 76 -4.27 -11.93 -21.95
CA TRP A 76 -3.02 -12.42 -22.52
C TRP A 76 -1.81 -11.72 -21.91
N PRO A 77 -0.64 -12.40 -21.83
CA PRO A 77 0.58 -11.80 -21.31
C PRO A 77 1.12 -10.74 -22.27
N GLU A 78 1.40 -9.54 -21.74
CA GLU A 78 1.93 -8.42 -22.53
C GLU A 78 3.46 -8.45 -22.66
N SER A 79 4.15 -9.09 -21.71
CA SER A 79 5.61 -9.13 -21.65
C SER A 79 6.15 -10.55 -21.63
N GLU A 80 7.35 -10.76 -22.17
CA GLU A 80 8.03 -12.06 -22.16
C GLU A 80 8.16 -12.64 -20.75
N ASN A 81 8.41 -11.80 -19.75
CA ASN A 81 8.47 -12.23 -18.36
C ASN A 81 7.15 -12.82 -17.86
N GLN A 82 6.02 -12.25 -18.28
CA GLN A 82 4.70 -12.78 -17.94
C GLN A 82 4.42 -14.09 -18.68
N TRP A 83 4.89 -14.26 -19.91
CA TRP A 83 4.70 -15.49 -20.70
C TRP A 83 5.20 -16.73 -19.93
N TYR A 84 6.36 -16.67 -19.28
CA TYR A 84 6.89 -17.80 -18.51
C TYR A 84 5.97 -18.25 -17.37
N GLY A 85 5.24 -17.33 -16.75
CA GLY A 85 4.33 -17.59 -15.63
C GLY A 85 2.86 -17.66 -16.02
N TRP A 86 2.53 -17.53 -17.31
CA TRP A 86 1.14 -17.44 -17.75
C TRP A 86 0.43 -18.79 -17.78
N PHE A 87 1.14 -19.85 -18.17
CA PHE A 87 0.62 -21.21 -18.19
C PHE A 87 1.29 -22.02 -17.09
N THR A 88 0.71 -21.95 -15.89
CA THR A 88 1.23 -22.63 -14.69
C THR A 88 0.82 -24.10 -14.64
N ASP A 89 -0.30 -24.41 -15.28
CA ASP A 89 -0.85 -25.76 -15.29
C ASP A 89 -0.04 -26.61 -16.26
N PRO A 90 0.38 -27.82 -15.86
CA PRO A 90 1.13 -28.69 -16.74
C PRO A 90 0.26 -29.12 -17.92
N LEU A 91 0.89 -29.35 -19.08
CA LEU A 91 0.18 -29.84 -20.28
C LEU A 91 -0.47 -31.21 -20.06
N THR A 92 0.05 -32.00 -19.12
CA THR A 92 -0.48 -33.30 -18.73
C THR A 92 -0.73 -33.30 -17.24
N ASP A 93 -1.89 -33.80 -16.83
CA ASP A 93 -2.23 -33.97 -15.43
C ASP A 93 -1.19 -34.84 -14.73
N ARG A 94 -0.60 -34.31 -13.65
CA ARG A 94 0.36 -35.06 -12.84
C ARG A 94 -0.37 -35.90 -11.80
N GLU A 95 -0.63 -37.15 -12.15
CA GLU A 95 -1.10 -38.13 -11.18
C GLU A 95 0.04 -38.58 -10.26
N ARG A 96 -0.11 -38.41 -8.94
CA ARG A 96 0.90 -38.86 -7.96
C ARG A 96 1.02 -40.38 -7.86
N ASN A 97 0.01 -41.11 -8.34
CA ASN A 97 0.01 -42.58 -8.36
C ASN A 97 0.58 -43.15 -9.65
N ASP A 98 0.89 -42.31 -10.65
CA ASP A 98 1.43 -42.78 -11.91
C ASP A 98 2.91 -43.15 -11.75
N LYS A 99 3.18 -44.46 -11.81
CA LYS A 99 4.52 -45.03 -11.68
C LYS A 99 5.43 -44.72 -12.87
N PHE A 100 4.88 -44.28 -14.01
CA PHE A 100 5.64 -43.99 -15.22
C PHE A 100 6.04 -42.52 -15.32
N MET A 101 5.26 -41.60 -14.76
CA MET A 101 5.52 -40.15 -14.88
C MET A 101 5.87 -39.47 -13.55
N TYR A 102 5.58 -40.09 -12.40
CA TYR A 102 5.82 -39.49 -11.09
C TYR A 102 6.96 -40.18 -10.33
N PHE A 103 8.16 -39.57 -10.42
CA PHE A 103 9.36 -40.02 -9.70
C PHE A 103 9.80 -38.98 -8.65
N PRO A 104 9.11 -38.89 -7.50
CA PRO A 104 9.52 -37.99 -6.45
C PRO A 104 10.89 -38.42 -5.91
N ARG A 105 11.79 -37.45 -5.69
CA ARG A 105 13.03 -37.73 -4.97
C ARG A 105 12.69 -38.10 -3.53
N THR A 106 12.92 -39.35 -3.16
CA THR A 106 12.76 -39.82 -1.78
C THR A 106 14.00 -39.45 -0.98
N SER A 107 13.85 -38.68 0.10
CA SER A 107 14.96 -38.44 1.03
C SER A 107 15.10 -39.65 1.96
N THR A 108 16.25 -40.30 1.94
CA THR A 108 16.66 -41.25 2.99
C THR A 108 17.32 -40.51 4.15
N GLU A 109 17.41 -41.14 5.31
CA GLU A 109 18.09 -40.55 6.47
C GLU A 109 19.55 -40.21 6.18
N ILE A 110 20.26 -41.10 5.47
CA ILE A 110 21.63 -40.88 4.98
C ILE A 110 21.70 -39.63 4.11
N SER A 111 20.76 -39.45 3.16
CA SER A 111 20.76 -38.27 2.29
C SER A 111 20.54 -36.97 3.07
N ARG A 112 19.72 -36.99 4.13
CA ARG A 112 19.50 -35.83 5.01
C ARG A 112 20.75 -35.49 5.82
N ILE A 113 21.40 -36.50 6.39
CA ILE A 113 22.66 -36.33 7.13
C ILE A 113 23.74 -35.77 6.19
N GLY A 114 23.88 -36.31 4.99
CA GLY A 114 24.83 -35.81 3.98
C GLY A 114 24.59 -34.33 3.66
N VAL A 115 23.35 -33.93 3.37
CA VAL A 115 23.00 -32.52 3.12
C VAL A 115 23.36 -31.62 4.30
N ARG A 116 23.12 -32.09 5.53
CA ARG A 116 23.49 -31.36 6.75
C ARG A 116 25.00 -31.14 6.85
N ILE A 117 25.78 -32.20 6.66
CA ILE A 117 27.25 -32.16 6.68
C ILE A 117 27.76 -31.17 5.62
N PHE A 118 27.23 -31.22 4.39
CA PHE A 118 27.62 -30.29 3.33
C PHE A 118 27.29 -28.83 3.67
N ALA A 119 26.13 -28.56 4.28
CA ALA A 119 25.76 -27.22 4.72
C ALA A 119 26.68 -26.69 5.83
N ASP A 120 27.09 -27.56 6.76
CA ASP A 120 27.98 -27.20 7.87
C ASP A 120 29.41 -26.95 7.38
N ILE A 121 29.93 -27.76 6.45
CA ILE A 121 31.23 -27.53 5.78
C ILE A 121 31.23 -26.19 5.01
N LYS A 122 30.16 -25.90 4.26
CA LYS A 122 30.04 -24.65 3.50
C LYS A 122 30.02 -23.43 4.43
N ARG A 123 29.38 -23.54 5.60
CA ARG A 123 29.43 -22.50 6.64
C ARG A 123 30.86 -22.30 7.15
N LEU A 124 31.56 -23.36 7.50
CA LEU A 124 32.94 -23.28 8.00
C LEU A 124 33.90 -22.63 6.99
N LYS A 125 33.78 -22.94 5.70
CA LYS A 125 34.57 -22.31 4.63
C LYS A 125 34.28 -20.84 4.38
N LYS A 126 33.14 -20.29 4.81
CA LYS A 126 32.78 -18.88 4.59
C LYS A 126 33.50 -17.93 5.56
N TRP A 127 34.00 -18.46 6.67
CA TRP A 127 34.65 -17.70 7.75
C TRP A 127 36.19 -17.84 7.77
N ASN A 128 36.74 -18.61 6.83
CA ASN A 128 38.17 -18.66 6.50
C ASN A 128 38.40 -17.92 5.19
#